data_AF-A0A7V6NGH1-F1
#
_entry.id   AF-A0A7V6NGH1-F1
#
_cell.length_a   1.000
_cell.length_b   1.000
_cell.length_c   1.000
_cell.angle_alpha   90.00
_cell.angle_beta   90.00
_cell.angle_gamma   90.00
#
_symmetry.space_group_name_H-M   'P 1'
#
loop_
_entity.id
_entity.type
_entity.pdbx_description
1 polymer ?
#
loop_
_entity_poly.entity_id
_entity_poly.type
_entity_poly.pdbx_seq_one_letter_code
_entity_poly.pdbx_strand_id
1 'polypeptide(L)'
;MPKKSLLVLLALVFCNTTFAFDQQLQKSGIKLHFTPNIEIKVTTHINPHVQNYSFPLIAFEIHNYIKLAFLVESNDSTFRYTLISSEFMKSIETRKRGPVHNDSIEFLLSVQKDKISISSQEETVTFHDIKMVQDISYNVCLPLENELITAVNVSVGNAQKSNITLKVIYGIIALFVIDFFIYFYFRLKGKRREQSLLEEDQPLEDADSQHALTKASIKLFGEFRVYDKHGTDITKKFSPMLRELFCLLLCHYQEGGISIRVLNNILWYDKDKHSARNNRSVYLARLKKILENVGDYSIAKNGDFLSLESDEINIDYYDFINIVASDDKSLANVESLLDIIKNGSFLQTCEYTWLDNTKSNVSDAVVSYLENFLLTFNIKDNPELVINACNAIFLFDSLDEVALRYKCRAYKEMGNHTLAKQLYANFTKEYSELYHEDFNKSFIEIMTD
;
A
#
# COMPACT_ATOMS: atom_id res chain seq x y z
N MET A 1 22.24 24.59 12.58
CA MET A 1 21.80 24.05 13.89
C MET A 1 20.57 23.18 13.68
N PRO A 2 20.49 21.99 14.29
CA PRO A 2 19.91 20.84 13.60
C PRO A 2 18.41 20.68 13.83
N LYS A 3 17.73 20.28 12.74
CA LYS A 3 16.31 19.95 12.58
C LYS A 3 15.75 18.90 13.56
N LYS A 4 16.57 18.33 14.47
CA LYS A 4 16.16 17.36 15.50
C LYS A 4 15.43 18.00 16.70
N SER A 5 15.60 19.30 16.95
CA SER A 5 14.90 19.99 18.06
C SER A 5 13.42 20.26 17.75
N LEU A 6 13.08 20.47 16.47
CA LEU A 6 11.71 20.78 16.05
C LEU A 6 10.80 19.53 16.07
N LEU A 7 11.34 18.36 15.73
CA LEU A 7 10.58 17.10 15.72
C LEU A 7 10.25 16.58 17.13
N VAL A 8 11.13 16.85 18.11
CA VAL A 8 10.92 16.45 19.52
C VAL A 8 9.93 17.40 20.21
N LEU A 9 9.94 18.70 19.87
CA LEU A 9 8.88 19.63 20.29
C LEU A 9 7.52 19.26 19.66
N LEU A 10 7.50 18.87 18.38
CA LEU A 10 6.26 18.45 17.68
C LEU A 10 5.67 17.14 18.24
N ALA A 11 6.48 16.17 18.64
CA ALA A 11 6.01 14.92 19.25
C ALA A 11 5.46 15.10 20.68
N LEU A 12 6.06 16.01 21.47
CA LEU A 12 5.57 16.39 22.80
C LEU A 12 4.27 17.22 22.74
N VAL A 13 4.11 18.02 21.68
CA VAL A 13 2.82 18.67 21.38
C VAL A 13 1.79 17.60 21.01
N PHE A 14 2.12 16.62 20.16
CA PHE A 14 1.18 15.61 19.67
C PHE A 14 0.54 14.69 20.73
N CYS A 15 1.28 14.19 21.72
CA CYS A 15 0.68 13.34 22.76
C CYS A 15 -0.19 14.12 23.76
N ASN A 16 0.12 15.40 24.01
CA ASN A 16 -0.72 16.26 24.85
C ASN A 16 -1.88 16.88 24.04
N THR A 17 -1.72 17.09 22.72
CA THR A 17 -2.79 17.64 21.89
C THR A 17 -3.81 16.59 21.54
N THR A 18 -3.52 15.33 21.19
CA THR A 18 -4.61 14.35 20.94
C THR A 18 -5.50 14.12 22.16
N PHE A 19 -4.93 14.08 23.36
CA PHE A 19 -5.70 14.00 24.61
C PHE A 19 -6.48 15.30 24.92
N ALA A 20 -5.91 16.48 24.63
CA ALA A 20 -6.63 17.75 24.73
C ALA A 20 -7.66 17.97 23.60
N PHE A 21 -7.49 17.32 22.45
CA PHE A 21 -8.28 17.44 21.23
C PHE A 21 -9.59 16.66 21.35
N ASP A 22 -9.54 15.45 21.90
CA ASP A 22 -10.74 14.69 22.27
C ASP A 22 -11.59 15.44 23.31
N GLN A 23 -10.96 16.16 24.26
CA GLN A 23 -11.69 17.01 25.21
C GLN A 23 -12.33 18.26 24.58
N GLN A 24 -11.86 18.68 23.41
CA GLN A 24 -12.33 19.88 22.70
C GLN A 24 -13.34 19.58 21.58
N LEU A 25 -13.74 18.32 21.37
CA LEU A 25 -14.60 17.91 20.27
C LEU A 25 -15.86 17.18 20.76
N GLN A 26 -17.01 17.54 20.20
CA GLN A 26 -18.27 16.82 20.38
C GLN A 26 -18.62 16.06 19.09
N LYS A 27 -19.14 14.84 19.24
CA LYS A 27 -19.70 14.09 18.12
C LYS A 27 -20.93 14.82 17.60
N SER A 28 -20.88 15.29 16.35
CA SER A 28 -21.96 16.09 15.75
C SER A 28 -23.17 15.26 15.31
N GLY A 29 -23.15 13.93 15.52
CA GLY A 29 -24.18 13.01 15.04
C GLY A 29 -24.20 12.79 13.52
N ILE A 30 -23.43 13.57 12.76
CA ILE A 30 -23.31 13.46 11.30
C ILE A 30 -22.40 12.26 10.97
N LYS A 31 -23.00 11.23 10.36
CA LYS A 31 -22.28 10.09 9.76
C LYS A 31 -22.12 10.33 8.27
N LEU A 32 -20.87 10.29 7.80
CA LEU A 32 -20.51 10.46 6.40
C LEU A 32 -19.98 9.17 5.83
N HIS A 33 -20.66 8.65 4.81
CA HIS A 33 -20.15 7.51 4.05
C HIS A 33 -19.20 8.02 2.98
N PHE A 34 -17.91 7.66 3.06
CA PHE A 34 -16.91 8.14 2.11
C PHE A 34 -16.95 7.34 0.80
N THR A 35 -17.60 7.90 -0.22
CA THR A 35 -17.51 7.47 -1.63
C THR A 35 -16.56 8.41 -2.41
N PRO A 36 -16.00 7.99 -3.56
CA PRO A 36 -15.13 8.86 -4.36
C PRO A 36 -15.86 10.16 -4.77
N ASN A 37 -15.19 11.30 -4.59
CA ASN A 37 -15.66 12.65 -4.97
C ASN A 37 -16.77 13.23 -4.07
N ILE A 38 -16.54 13.21 -2.75
CA ILE A 38 -17.39 13.93 -1.80
C ILE A 38 -16.83 15.33 -1.57
N GLU A 39 -17.72 16.31 -1.50
CA GLU A 39 -17.41 17.67 -1.10
C GLU A 39 -18.13 17.99 0.21
N ILE A 40 -17.38 18.40 1.22
CA ILE A 40 -17.90 18.78 2.53
C ILE A 40 -17.67 20.27 2.68
N LYS A 41 -18.75 21.05 2.67
CA LYS A 41 -18.68 22.48 2.98
C LYS A 41 -18.88 22.67 4.47
N VAL A 42 -17.90 23.32 5.11
CA VAL A 42 -17.95 23.66 6.52
C VAL A 42 -17.89 25.18 6.65
N THR A 43 -18.87 25.74 7.35
CA THR A 43 -18.97 27.17 7.67
C THR A 43 -18.90 27.31 9.19
N THR A 44 -17.86 27.96 9.70
CA THR A 44 -17.63 28.17 11.14
C THR A 44 -17.71 29.65 11.46
N HIS A 45 -18.62 30.07 12.34
CA HIS A 45 -18.73 31.44 12.81
C HIS A 45 -17.84 31.65 14.05
N ILE A 46 -17.01 32.70 14.02
CA ILE A 46 -16.01 33.00 15.04
C ILE A 46 -16.32 34.34 15.69
N ASN A 47 -16.09 34.47 17.00
CA ASN A 47 -16.21 35.73 17.72
C ASN A 47 -15.14 36.75 17.24
N PRO A 48 -15.52 37.92 16.69
CA PRO A 48 -14.59 38.89 16.11
C PRO A 48 -13.61 39.52 17.12
N HIS A 49 -13.84 39.35 18.42
CA HIS A 49 -13.03 39.95 19.47
C HIS A 49 -11.79 39.14 19.88
N VAL A 50 -11.60 37.93 19.35
CA VAL A 50 -10.45 37.11 19.73
C VAL A 50 -9.35 37.16 18.70
N GLN A 51 -8.21 37.69 19.14
CA GLN A 51 -6.95 37.66 18.42
C GLN A 51 -6.15 36.44 18.89
N ASN A 52 -5.70 35.65 17.92
CA ASN A 52 -4.92 34.44 18.08
C ASN A 52 -5.69 33.24 18.66
N TYR A 53 -5.80 32.18 17.88
CA TYR A 53 -6.49 30.95 18.27
C TYR A 53 -5.90 29.74 17.57
N SER A 54 -5.99 28.58 18.21
CA SER A 54 -5.68 27.27 17.64
C SER A 54 -6.75 26.30 18.11
N PHE A 55 -7.55 25.76 17.21
CA PHE A 55 -8.62 24.82 17.55
C PHE A 55 -8.96 23.87 16.40
N PRO A 56 -9.46 22.66 16.71
CA PRO A 56 -9.98 21.75 15.68
C PRO A 56 -11.23 22.30 15.02
N LEU A 57 -11.21 22.34 13.70
CA LEU A 57 -12.35 22.81 12.92
C LEU A 57 -13.29 21.66 12.54
N ILE A 58 -12.71 20.52 12.17
CA ILE A 58 -13.43 19.28 11.88
C ILE A 58 -12.51 18.09 12.11
N ALA A 59 -13.04 17.00 12.66
CA ALA A 59 -12.35 15.72 12.73
C ALA A 59 -13.25 14.59 12.23
N PHE A 60 -12.61 13.56 11.69
CA PHE A 60 -13.24 12.36 11.14
C PHE A 60 -12.83 11.16 11.97
N GLU A 61 -13.81 10.51 12.56
CA GLU A 61 -13.64 9.40 13.47
C GLU A 61 -14.18 8.12 12.84
N ILE A 62 -13.43 7.01 12.92
CA ILE A 62 -13.91 5.67 12.61
C ILE A 62 -13.64 4.78 13.82
N HIS A 63 -14.60 3.95 14.22
CA HIS A 63 -14.43 2.98 15.32
C HIS A 63 -13.88 3.62 16.62
N ASN A 64 -14.27 4.86 16.95
CA ASN A 64 -13.76 5.62 18.09
C ASN A 64 -12.31 6.10 18.00
N TYR A 65 -11.71 6.10 16.80
CA TYR A 65 -10.39 6.68 16.54
C TYR A 65 -10.49 7.84 15.54
N ILE A 66 -9.86 8.97 15.86
CA ILE A 66 -9.73 10.11 14.94
C ILE A 66 -8.75 9.72 13.84
N LYS A 67 -9.28 9.47 12.63
CA LYS A 67 -8.49 9.12 11.45
C LYS A 67 -7.89 10.35 10.79
N LEU A 68 -8.63 11.47 10.84
CA LEU A 68 -8.23 12.71 10.20
C LEU A 68 -8.75 13.90 10.99
N ALA A 69 -7.90 14.90 11.21
CA ALA A 69 -8.21 16.11 11.95
C ALA A 69 -7.74 17.33 11.16
N PHE A 70 -8.59 18.33 11.05
CA PHE A 70 -8.26 19.61 10.43
C PHE A 70 -8.24 20.71 11.48
N LEU A 71 -7.06 21.31 11.65
CA LEU A 71 -6.77 22.35 12.62
C LEU A 71 -6.57 23.68 11.91
N VAL A 72 -7.09 24.75 12.51
CA VAL A 72 -6.80 26.11 12.09
C VAL A 72 -6.13 26.86 13.22
N GLU A 73 -4.99 27.45 12.91
CA GLU A 73 -4.30 28.39 13.78
C GLU A 73 -4.30 29.76 13.13
N SER A 74 -4.72 30.79 13.85
CA SER A 74 -4.61 32.17 13.42
C SER A 74 -3.63 32.88 14.35
N ASN A 75 -2.65 33.57 13.76
CA ASN A 75 -1.79 34.54 14.42
C ASN A 75 -1.95 35.90 13.72
N ASP A 76 -1.65 37.03 14.39
CA ASP A 76 -1.82 38.45 13.99
C ASP A 76 -1.73 38.83 12.48
N SER A 77 -1.07 38.02 11.64
CA SER A 77 -1.02 38.19 10.17
C SER A 77 -1.01 36.89 9.33
N THR A 78 -1.11 35.70 9.93
CA THR A 78 -1.00 34.42 9.22
C THR A 78 -2.01 33.38 9.68
N PHE A 79 -2.55 32.63 8.73
CA PHE A 79 -3.37 31.45 9.00
C PHE A 79 -2.56 30.20 8.71
N ARG A 80 -2.57 29.25 9.63
CA ARG A 80 -1.98 27.93 9.44
C ARG A 80 -3.09 26.88 9.45
N TYR A 81 -3.20 26.18 8.34
CA TYR A 81 -4.10 25.05 8.18
C TYR A 81 -3.28 23.77 8.35
N THR A 82 -3.63 22.95 9.32
CA THR A 82 -2.89 21.71 9.60
C THR A 82 -3.81 20.51 9.46
N LEU A 83 -3.45 19.60 8.57
CA LEU A 83 -4.10 18.31 8.42
C LEU A 83 -3.29 17.25 9.17
N ILE A 84 -3.97 16.55 10.07
CA ILE A 84 -3.38 15.60 11.00
C ILE A 84 -4.03 14.23 10.80
N SER A 85 -3.21 13.20 10.70
CA SER A 85 -3.59 11.78 10.63
C SER A 85 -2.64 10.96 11.51
N SER A 86 -2.98 9.71 11.79
CA SER A 86 -2.08 8.75 12.45
C SER A 86 -0.75 8.54 11.72
N GLU A 87 -0.72 8.79 10.41
CA GLU A 87 0.44 8.52 9.55
C GLU A 87 1.22 9.79 9.17
N PHE A 88 0.65 10.99 9.34
CA PHE A 88 1.30 12.23 8.95
C PHE A 88 0.69 13.46 9.62
N MET A 89 1.47 14.54 9.70
CA MET A 89 0.92 15.88 9.82
C MET A 89 1.52 16.79 8.75
N LYS A 90 0.65 17.53 8.06
CA LYS A 90 1.04 18.48 7.02
C LYS A 90 0.38 19.82 7.34
N SER A 91 1.18 20.87 7.52
CA SER A 91 0.73 22.23 7.79
C SER A 91 1.05 23.15 6.62
N ILE A 92 0.15 24.07 6.31
CA ILE A 92 0.35 25.10 5.29
C ILE A 92 0.04 26.46 5.90
N GLU A 93 0.97 27.40 5.74
CA GLU A 93 0.83 28.78 6.19
C GLU A 93 0.44 29.68 5.02
N THR A 94 -0.62 30.46 5.19
CA THR A 94 -1.06 31.47 4.24
C THR A 94 -0.88 32.86 4.85
N ARG A 95 -0.35 33.81 4.06
CA ARG A 95 0.06 35.16 4.51
C ARG A 95 -0.91 36.27 4.10
N LYS A 96 -2.18 35.98 3.86
CA LYS A 96 -3.17 37.00 3.50
C LYS A 96 -4.35 36.98 4.46
N ARG A 97 -4.88 38.20 4.69
CA ARG A 97 -6.10 38.52 5.45
C ARG A 97 -7.06 37.36 5.37
N GLY A 98 -7.37 36.82 6.55
CA GLY A 98 -8.09 35.57 6.69
C GLY A 98 -9.42 35.53 5.95
N PRO A 99 -10.01 34.35 5.84
CA PRO A 99 -11.35 34.18 5.32
C PRO A 99 -12.34 34.66 6.39
N VAL A 100 -12.33 35.96 6.72
CA VAL A 100 -13.31 36.58 7.60
C VAL A 100 -14.08 37.58 6.76
N HIS A 101 -14.98 37.05 5.94
CA HIS A 101 -16.11 37.83 5.46
C HIS A 101 -17.23 37.55 6.46
N ASN A 102 -17.69 38.57 7.19
CA ASN A 102 -18.77 38.47 8.19
C ASN A 102 -18.55 37.40 9.28
N ASP A 103 -17.43 37.47 10.02
CA ASP A 103 -17.25 36.65 11.23
C ASP A 103 -17.37 35.13 10.99
N SER A 104 -17.08 34.66 9.77
CA SER A 104 -17.23 33.25 9.40
C SER A 104 -16.08 32.76 8.50
N ILE A 105 -15.53 31.60 8.84
CA ILE A 105 -14.59 30.83 8.04
C ILE A 105 -15.38 29.79 7.23
N GLU A 106 -15.36 29.92 5.91
CA GLU A 106 -15.89 28.91 5.00
C GLU A 106 -14.75 28.16 4.31
N PHE A 107 -14.81 26.84 4.31
CA PHE A 107 -13.94 26.01 3.50
C PHE A 107 -14.69 24.81 2.93
N LEU A 108 -14.23 24.37 1.76
CA LEU A 108 -14.69 23.18 1.07
C LEU A 108 -13.61 22.11 1.15
N LEU A 109 -13.95 20.99 1.76
CA LEU A 109 -13.11 19.80 1.80
C LEU A 109 -13.56 18.87 0.67
N SER A 110 -12.77 18.78 -0.41
CA SER A 110 -12.98 17.82 -1.48
C SER A 110 -12.12 16.58 -1.21
N VAL A 111 -12.76 15.43 -1.06
CA VAL A 111 -12.10 14.16 -0.78
C VAL A 111 -12.15 13.27 -2.02
N GLN A 112 -10.97 12.96 -2.54
CA GLN A 112 -10.74 12.08 -3.68
C GLN A 112 -9.94 10.84 -3.25
N LYS A 113 -9.74 9.89 -4.17
CA LYS A 113 -9.15 8.58 -3.87
C LYS A 113 -7.75 8.67 -3.24
N ASP A 114 -6.94 9.63 -3.65
CA ASP A 114 -5.53 9.77 -3.31
C ASP A 114 -5.17 11.15 -2.74
N LYS A 115 -6.15 12.06 -2.69
CA LYS A 115 -5.93 13.45 -2.28
C LYS A 115 -7.14 14.05 -1.57
N ILE A 116 -6.86 14.98 -0.69
CA ILE A 116 -7.84 15.87 -0.07
C ILE A 116 -7.46 17.29 -0.45
N SER A 117 -8.41 18.01 -1.02
CA SER A 117 -8.25 19.43 -1.33
C SER A 117 -9.09 20.25 -0.36
N ILE A 118 -8.52 21.32 0.15
CA ILE A 118 -9.18 22.31 0.98
C ILE A 118 -9.22 23.59 0.18
N SER A 119 -10.41 23.99 -0.23
CA SER A 119 -10.64 25.25 -0.93
C SER A 119 -11.21 26.26 0.05
N SER A 120 -10.52 27.37 0.24
CA SER A 120 -10.98 28.51 1.02
C SER A 120 -10.88 29.76 0.14
N GLN A 121 -12.04 30.38 -0.14
CA GLN A 121 -12.16 31.51 -1.06
C GLN A 121 -11.53 31.25 -2.45
N GLU A 122 -10.34 31.79 -2.73
CA GLU A 122 -9.62 31.66 -4.00
C GLU A 122 -8.40 30.72 -3.93
N GLU A 123 -8.08 30.19 -2.75
CA GLU A 123 -6.94 29.30 -2.55
C GLU A 123 -7.42 27.86 -2.37
N THR A 124 -6.93 26.97 -3.23
CA THR A 124 -7.13 25.53 -3.08
C THR A 124 -5.83 24.88 -2.71
N VAL A 125 -5.80 24.26 -1.54
CA VAL A 125 -4.66 23.55 -1.01
C VAL A 125 -4.92 22.06 -1.15
N THR A 126 -4.10 21.37 -1.93
CA THR A 126 -4.27 19.94 -2.18
C THR A 126 -3.19 19.13 -1.47
N PHE A 127 -3.64 18.21 -0.64
CA PHE A 127 -2.82 17.24 0.05
C PHE A 127 -2.89 15.90 -0.67
N HIS A 128 -1.74 15.41 -1.12
CA HIS A 128 -1.61 14.10 -1.77
C HIS A 128 -1.18 13.03 -0.75
N ASP A 129 -1.36 11.77 -1.14
CA ASP A 129 -1.04 10.54 -0.39
C ASP A 129 -1.92 10.29 0.84
N ILE A 130 -3.22 10.60 0.73
CA ILE A 130 -4.15 10.42 1.84
C ILE A 130 -4.88 9.09 1.71
N LYS A 131 -4.51 8.13 2.57
CA LYS A 131 -5.14 6.81 2.67
C LYS A 131 -6.43 6.85 3.51
N MET A 132 -7.45 7.57 3.04
CA MET A 132 -8.80 7.39 3.57
C MET A 132 -9.34 6.04 3.09
N VAL A 133 -9.99 5.29 3.99
CA VAL A 133 -10.56 3.99 3.66
C VAL A 133 -11.88 4.22 2.94
N GLN A 134 -11.96 3.71 1.71
CA GLN A 134 -13.16 3.85 0.88
C GLN A 134 -14.29 2.99 1.42
N ASP A 135 -15.52 3.41 1.17
CA ASP A 135 -16.74 2.67 1.51
C ASP A 135 -16.95 2.43 3.02
N ILE A 136 -16.40 3.32 3.85
CA ILE A 136 -16.60 3.35 5.30
C ILE A 136 -17.37 4.60 5.73
N SER A 137 -18.17 4.46 6.78
CA SER A 137 -18.83 5.57 7.46
C SER A 137 -17.94 6.17 8.54
N TYR A 138 -17.71 7.48 8.46
CA TYR A 138 -16.96 8.28 9.42
C TYR A 138 -17.93 9.14 10.22
N ASN A 139 -17.73 9.26 11.53
CA ASN A 139 -18.41 10.27 12.34
C ASN A 139 -17.67 11.60 12.19
N VAL A 140 -18.41 12.69 12.02
CA VAL A 140 -17.84 14.03 12.05
C VAL A 140 -17.89 14.57 13.46
N CYS A 141 -16.73 14.97 13.97
CA CYS A 141 -16.59 15.66 15.24
C CYS A 141 -16.38 17.15 14.99
N LEU A 142 -17.13 17.97 15.73
CA LEU A 142 -17.09 19.42 15.66
C LEU A 142 -16.63 19.97 17.01
N PRO A 143 -15.99 21.15 17.05
CA PRO A 143 -15.53 21.73 18.30
C PRO A 143 -16.70 21.88 19.30
N LEU A 144 -16.45 21.51 20.57
CA LEU A 144 -17.38 21.71 21.68
C LEU A 144 -17.69 23.22 21.81
N GLU A 145 -18.88 23.60 22.32
CA GLU A 145 -19.21 25.00 22.60
C GLU A 145 -18.05 25.70 23.32
N ASN A 146 -17.34 26.55 22.56
CA ASN A 146 -16.16 27.27 22.98
C ASN A 146 -16.52 28.75 22.88
N GLU A 147 -16.04 29.60 23.79
CA GLU A 147 -16.32 31.05 23.80
C GLU A 147 -15.91 31.75 22.47
N LEU A 148 -15.14 31.05 21.64
CA LEU A 148 -14.61 31.46 20.34
C LEU A 148 -15.54 31.16 19.15
N ILE A 149 -16.39 30.14 19.23
CA ILE A 149 -17.15 29.62 18.09
C ILE A 149 -18.64 29.71 18.39
N THR A 150 -19.36 30.49 17.58
CA THR A 150 -20.78 30.74 17.79
C THR A 150 -21.68 29.74 17.07
N ALA A 151 -21.23 29.19 15.93
CA ALA A 151 -21.93 28.13 15.21
C ALA A 151 -21.00 27.42 14.21
N VAL A 152 -21.19 26.12 14.01
CA VAL A 152 -20.57 25.35 12.92
C VAL A 152 -21.65 24.66 12.10
N ASN A 153 -21.71 24.99 10.81
CA ASN A 153 -22.62 24.38 9.85
C ASN A 153 -21.83 23.48 8.90
N VAL A 154 -22.22 22.21 8.81
CA VAL A 154 -21.65 21.23 7.88
C VAL A 154 -22.71 20.83 6.87
N SER A 155 -22.38 20.95 5.59
CA SER A 155 -23.22 20.47 4.49
C SER A 155 -22.41 19.57 3.56
N VAL A 156 -23.03 18.50 3.08
CA VAL A 156 -22.39 17.47 2.27
C VAL A 156 -23.00 17.53 0.89
N GLY A 157 -22.17 17.80 -0.11
CA GLY A 157 -22.53 17.74 -1.53
C GLY A 157 -21.85 16.55 -2.19
N ASN A 158 -22.53 15.89 -3.12
CA ASN A 158 -21.82 15.10 -4.12
C ASN A 158 -21.19 16.08 -5.11
N ALA A 159 -19.90 15.89 -5.44
CA ALA A 159 -19.25 16.70 -6.47
C ALA A 159 -20.16 16.70 -7.70
N GLN A 160 -20.69 17.88 -8.03
CA GLN A 160 -21.58 18.05 -9.16
C GLN A 160 -20.77 17.58 -10.37
N LYS A 161 -21.18 16.46 -11.01
CA LYS A 161 -20.61 16.07 -12.31
C LYS A 161 -20.61 17.33 -13.15
N SER A 162 -19.42 17.84 -13.47
CA SER A 162 -19.32 18.90 -14.44
C SER A 162 -20.01 18.35 -15.68
N ASN A 163 -21.11 18.99 -16.06
CA ASN A 163 -21.78 18.72 -17.32
C ASN A 163 -20.81 19.21 -18.40
N ILE A 164 -19.82 18.37 -18.73
CA ILE A 164 -19.15 18.43 -20.02
C ILE A 164 -20.29 18.33 -21.02
N THR A 165 -20.59 19.46 -21.65
CA THR A 165 -21.73 19.60 -22.55
C THR A 165 -21.64 18.46 -23.55
N LEU A 166 -22.69 17.65 -23.67
CA LEU A 166 -22.77 16.46 -24.53
C LEU A 166 -22.16 16.66 -25.94
N LYS A 167 -22.16 17.90 -26.43
CA LYS A 167 -21.49 18.35 -27.66
C LYS A 167 -19.99 18.04 -27.74
N VAL A 168 -19.22 18.12 -26.64
CA VAL A 168 -17.78 17.82 -26.62
C VAL A 168 -17.54 16.31 -26.75
N ILE A 169 -18.36 15.50 -26.06
CA ILE A 169 -18.29 14.04 -26.14
C ILE A 169 -18.70 13.58 -27.55
N TYR A 170 -19.76 14.15 -28.12
CA TYR A 170 -20.12 13.88 -29.53
C TYR A 170 -19.05 14.35 -30.52
N GLY A 171 -18.33 15.45 -30.23
CA GLY A 171 -17.20 15.90 -31.05
C GLY A 171 -16.03 14.92 -31.04
N ILE A 172 -15.68 14.39 -29.86
CA ILE A 172 -14.61 13.40 -29.71
C ILE A 172 -15.01 12.07 -30.37
N ILE A 173 -16.26 11.62 -30.19
CA ILE A 173 -16.78 10.41 -30.86
C ILE A 173 -16.80 10.61 -32.38
N ALA A 174 -17.18 11.78 -32.89
CA ALA A 174 -17.16 12.08 -34.32
C ALA A 174 -15.72 12.03 -34.88
N LEU A 175 -14.72 12.54 -34.15
CA LEU A 175 -13.31 12.43 -34.54
C LEU A 175 -12.85 10.97 -34.60
N PHE A 176 -13.18 10.15 -33.60
CA PHE A 176 -12.85 8.72 -33.62
C PHE A 176 -13.58 7.95 -34.73
N VAL A 177 -14.80 8.33 -35.08
CA VAL A 177 -15.53 7.74 -36.21
C VAL A 177 -14.87 8.16 -37.53
N ILE A 178 -14.47 9.42 -37.68
CA ILE A 178 -13.74 9.90 -38.86
C ILE A 178 -12.39 9.18 -38.99
N ASP A 179 -11.61 9.06 -37.91
CA ASP A 179 -10.35 8.33 -37.91
C ASP A 179 -10.54 6.83 -38.17
N PHE A 180 -11.63 6.23 -37.66
CA PHE A 180 -11.97 4.84 -37.95
C PHE A 180 -12.32 4.64 -39.43
N PHE A 181 -13.07 5.56 -40.04
CA PHE A 181 -13.38 5.51 -41.47
C PHE A 181 -12.17 5.83 -42.35
N ILE A 182 -11.28 6.75 -41.95
CA ILE A 182 -10.01 7.02 -42.62
C ILE A 182 -9.12 5.78 -42.55
N TYR A 183 -8.92 5.22 -41.36
CA TYR A 183 -8.16 4.00 -41.13
C TYR A 183 -8.71 2.84 -41.97
N PHE A 184 -10.04 2.64 -41.98
CA PHE A 184 -10.67 1.56 -42.74
C PHE A 184 -10.62 1.80 -44.25
N TYR A 185 -10.75 3.06 -44.70
CA TYR A 185 -10.58 3.44 -46.10
C TYR A 185 -9.15 3.20 -46.59
N PHE A 186 -8.13 3.53 -45.78
CA PHE A 186 -6.73 3.19 -46.08
C PHE A 186 -6.46 1.68 -46.00
N ARG A 187 -7.08 0.97 -45.05
CA ARG A 187 -6.92 -0.48 -44.87
C ARG A 187 -7.58 -1.31 -45.97
N LEU A 188 -8.65 -0.80 -46.58
CA LEU A 188 -9.29 -1.42 -47.75
C LEU A 188 -8.57 -1.12 -49.07
N LYS A 189 -7.84 0.00 -49.16
CA LYS A 189 -7.07 0.37 -50.37
C LYS A 189 -5.62 -0.18 -50.35
N GLY A 190 -5.11 -0.56 -49.18
CA GLY A 190 -3.77 -1.12 -48.97
C GLY A 190 -3.68 -2.64 -49.16
N LYS A 191 -4.09 -3.15 -50.31
CA LYS A 191 -3.64 -4.47 -50.81
C LYS A 191 -3.24 -4.34 -52.27
N ARG A 192 -2.05 -3.80 -52.51
CA ARG A 192 -1.21 -4.02 -53.70
C ARG A 192 0.11 -3.26 -53.53
N ARG A 193 1.22 -3.98 -53.79
CA ARG A 193 2.61 -3.49 -53.98
C ARG A 193 3.32 -2.98 -52.72
N GLU A 194 4.61 -3.17 -52.50
CA GLU A 194 5.64 -3.98 -53.16
C GLU A 194 6.81 -4.02 -52.17
N GLN A 195 7.62 -5.05 -52.31
CA GLN A 195 8.88 -5.29 -51.65
C GLN A 195 9.96 -4.44 -52.35
N SER A 196 10.61 -3.49 -51.66
CA SER A 196 12.02 -3.07 -51.88
C SER A 196 12.34 -1.71 -51.25
N LEU A 197 13.55 -1.65 -50.67
CA LEU A 197 14.46 -0.50 -50.47
C LEU A 197 14.75 -0.08 -49.01
N LEU A 198 16.06 -0.14 -48.77
CA LEU A 198 16.88 0.11 -47.59
C LEU A 198 17.10 1.61 -47.37
N GLU A 199 17.54 1.92 -46.13
CA GLU A 199 18.41 3.04 -45.70
C GLU A 199 17.77 4.44 -45.78
N GLU A 200 17.98 5.38 -44.87
CA GLU A 200 19.03 5.67 -43.88
C GLU A 200 18.48 6.77 -42.94
N ASP A 201 18.81 6.74 -41.65
CA ASP A 201 19.30 7.93 -40.90
C ASP A 201 19.56 7.58 -39.42
N GLN A 202 20.82 7.72 -39.01
CA GLN A 202 21.34 7.73 -37.63
C GLN A 202 21.49 9.20 -37.12
N PRO A 203 22.12 9.47 -35.97
CA PRO A 203 21.71 9.18 -34.59
C PRO A 203 21.75 10.45 -33.70
N LEU A 204 21.24 10.38 -32.47
CA LEU A 204 21.68 11.25 -31.37
C LEU A 204 21.74 10.42 -30.06
N GLU A 205 22.99 10.12 -29.68
CA GLU A 205 23.49 9.78 -28.34
C GLU A 205 23.08 10.88 -27.32
N ASP A 206 22.93 10.69 -26.00
CA ASP A 206 23.57 9.82 -25.02
C ASP A 206 22.67 9.71 -23.77
N ALA A 207 22.73 8.57 -23.07
CA ALA A 207 23.06 8.51 -21.63
C ALA A 207 22.80 7.10 -21.07
N ASP A 208 23.88 6.31 -21.05
CA ASP A 208 24.23 5.34 -20.02
C ASP A 208 23.07 4.64 -19.28
N SER A 209 22.68 3.49 -19.80
CA SER A 209 22.16 2.41 -18.97
C SER A 209 22.75 1.13 -19.50
N GLN A 210 23.79 0.67 -18.80
CA GLN A 210 24.24 -0.71 -18.82
C GLN A 210 23.02 -1.63 -18.98
N HIS A 211 22.95 -2.34 -20.11
CA HIS A 211 22.04 -3.45 -20.28
C HIS A 211 22.43 -4.55 -19.29
N ALA A 212 22.03 -4.39 -18.03
CA ALA A 212 21.76 -5.53 -17.19
C ALA A 212 20.69 -6.33 -17.92
N LEU A 213 21.02 -7.52 -18.40
CA LEU A 213 20.02 -8.48 -18.87
C LEU A 213 18.95 -8.58 -17.78
N THR A 214 17.78 -7.98 -18.01
CA THR A 214 16.64 -8.09 -17.13
C THR A 214 16.21 -9.55 -17.16
N LYS A 215 16.61 -10.30 -16.14
CA LYS A 215 16.28 -11.73 -16.02
C LYS A 215 14.77 -11.87 -15.85
N ALA A 216 14.20 -12.85 -16.55
CA ALA A 216 12.82 -13.25 -16.37
C ALA A 216 12.55 -13.55 -14.90
N SER A 217 11.41 -13.11 -14.39
CA SER A 217 11.08 -13.33 -12.98
C SER A 217 9.60 -13.52 -12.74
N ILE A 218 9.30 -14.38 -11.76
CA ILE A 218 7.97 -14.64 -11.25
C ILE A 218 8.00 -14.27 -9.77
N LYS A 219 7.14 -13.33 -9.38
CA LYS A 219 7.06 -12.80 -8.02
C LYS A 219 5.77 -13.25 -7.36
N LEU A 220 5.90 -13.96 -6.26
CA LEU A 220 4.81 -14.41 -5.39
C LEU A 220 4.81 -13.64 -4.07
N PHE A 221 5.93 -13.04 -3.63
CA PHE A 221 5.93 -12.13 -2.48
C PHE A 221 5.44 -10.74 -2.90
N GLY A 222 4.42 -10.24 -2.19
CA GLY A 222 3.65 -9.06 -2.58
C GLY A 222 2.53 -9.41 -3.57
N GLU A 223 2.33 -8.55 -4.56
CA GLU A 223 1.40 -8.83 -5.66
C GLU A 223 1.96 -9.90 -6.61
N PHE A 224 1.11 -10.83 -7.06
CA PHE A 224 1.50 -11.77 -8.11
C PHE A 224 1.92 -11.02 -9.38
N ARG A 225 3.20 -11.17 -9.77
CA ARG A 225 3.75 -10.55 -10.99
C ARG A 225 4.59 -11.52 -11.80
N VAL A 226 4.55 -11.36 -13.12
CA VAL A 226 5.37 -12.14 -14.06
C VAL A 226 6.02 -11.20 -15.06
N TYR A 227 7.34 -11.23 -15.12
CA TYR A 227 8.17 -10.49 -16.05
C TYR A 227 8.78 -11.46 -17.06
N ASP A 228 8.64 -11.14 -18.34
CA ASP A 228 9.21 -11.96 -19.41
C ASP A 228 10.75 -11.82 -19.52
N LYS A 229 11.38 -12.57 -20.42
CA LYS A 229 12.84 -12.51 -20.64
C LYS A 229 13.38 -11.17 -21.11
N HIS A 230 12.50 -10.22 -21.43
CA HIS A 230 12.84 -8.85 -21.79
C HIS A 230 12.58 -7.88 -20.62
N GLY A 231 12.13 -8.37 -19.47
CA GLY A 231 11.73 -7.57 -18.32
C GLY A 231 10.36 -6.91 -18.45
N THR A 232 9.54 -7.30 -19.44
CA THR A 232 8.20 -6.74 -19.62
C THR A 232 7.22 -7.41 -18.67
N ASP A 233 6.43 -6.62 -17.94
CA ASP A 233 5.34 -7.14 -17.11
C ASP A 233 4.24 -7.75 -17.99
N ILE A 234 4.11 -9.07 -17.94
CA ILE A 234 3.10 -9.84 -18.66
C ILE A 234 1.99 -10.39 -17.75
N THR A 235 1.91 -9.92 -16.49
CA THR A 235 0.95 -10.38 -15.47
C THR A 235 -0.50 -10.37 -15.98
N LYS A 236 -0.86 -9.38 -16.80
CA LYS A 236 -2.19 -9.24 -17.41
C LYS A 236 -2.57 -10.37 -18.37
N LYS A 237 -1.61 -11.17 -18.85
CA LYS A 237 -1.87 -12.35 -19.71
C LYS A 237 -2.46 -13.53 -18.91
N PHE A 238 -2.33 -13.52 -17.59
CA PHE A 238 -2.88 -14.55 -16.71
C PHE A 238 -4.32 -14.21 -16.33
N SER A 239 -5.29 -14.90 -16.95
CA SER A 239 -6.68 -14.87 -16.49
C SER A 239 -6.79 -15.45 -15.07
N PRO A 240 -7.87 -15.19 -14.30
CA PRO A 240 -8.00 -15.67 -12.92
C PRO A 240 -7.72 -17.17 -12.77
N MET A 241 -8.36 -17.99 -13.63
CA MET A 241 -8.16 -19.45 -13.63
C MET A 241 -6.74 -19.88 -14.06
N LEU A 242 -6.08 -19.16 -14.97
CA LEU A 242 -4.69 -19.45 -15.35
C LEU A 242 -3.73 -19.07 -14.22
N ARG A 243 -3.99 -17.96 -13.54
CA ARG A 243 -3.20 -17.51 -12.39
C ARG A 243 -3.31 -18.52 -11.25
N GLU A 244 -4.51 -18.95 -10.89
CA GLU A 244 -4.70 -19.94 -9.84
C GLU A 244 -4.03 -21.29 -10.16
N LEU A 245 -4.20 -21.80 -11.39
CA LEU A 245 -3.49 -22.98 -11.87
C LEU A 245 -1.97 -22.84 -11.72
N PHE A 246 -1.43 -21.68 -12.10
CA PHE A 246 0.00 -21.45 -12.03
C PHE A 246 0.50 -21.33 -10.59
N CYS A 247 -0.24 -20.62 -9.72
CA CYS A 247 0.05 -20.56 -8.29
C CYS A 247 0.05 -21.96 -7.66
N LEU A 248 -0.91 -22.83 -8.00
CA LEU A 248 -0.91 -24.22 -7.53
C LEU A 248 0.34 -25.00 -7.97
N LEU A 249 0.79 -24.84 -9.22
CA LEU A 249 2.02 -25.50 -9.67
C LEU A 249 3.25 -25.01 -8.87
N LEU A 250 3.34 -23.70 -8.61
CA LEU A 250 4.46 -23.09 -7.89
C LEU A 250 4.44 -23.42 -6.38
N CYS A 251 3.26 -23.37 -5.74
CA CYS A 251 3.15 -23.60 -4.30
C CYS A 251 3.47 -25.04 -3.89
N HIS A 252 3.24 -26.01 -4.79
CA HIS A 252 3.50 -27.44 -4.56
C HIS A 252 4.91 -27.89 -4.99
N TYR A 253 5.85 -26.96 -5.19
CA TYR A 253 7.23 -27.27 -5.60
C TYR A 253 7.94 -28.25 -4.64
N GLN A 254 7.90 -27.99 -3.34
CA GLN A 254 8.55 -28.86 -2.32
C GLN A 254 7.96 -30.27 -2.23
N GLU A 255 6.71 -30.46 -2.67
CA GLU A 255 6.02 -31.75 -2.64
C GLU A 255 6.34 -32.61 -3.88
N GLY A 256 7.22 -32.13 -4.77
CA GLY A 256 7.48 -32.76 -6.07
C GLY A 256 6.36 -32.50 -7.09
N GLY A 257 5.55 -31.48 -6.86
CA GLY A 257 4.41 -31.09 -7.70
C GLY A 257 3.05 -31.40 -7.08
N ILE A 258 2.00 -30.92 -7.74
CA ILE A 258 0.60 -31.12 -7.31
C ILE A 258 0.02 -32.37 -7.97
N SER A 259 -0.67 -33.21 -7.19
CA SER A 259 -1.39 -34.34 -7.78
C SER A 259 -2.54 -33.88 -8.68
N ILE A 260 -2.71 -34.54 -9.83
CA ILE A 260 -3.78 -34.28 -10.80
C ILE A 260 -5.17 -34.33 -10.14
N ARG A 261 -5.34 -35.22 -9.16
CA ARG A 261 -6.60 -35.35 -8.41
C ARG A 261 -6.87 -34.10 -7.58
N VAL A 262 -5.88 -33.65 -6.79
CA VAL A 262 -6.02 -32.43 -5.96
C VAL A 262 -6.22 -31.21 -6.84
N LEU A 263 -5.41 -31.06 -7.90
CA LEU A 263 -5.55 -29.96 -8.86
C LEU A 263 -6.96 -29.88 -9.46
N ASN A 264 -7.50 -31.02 -9.89
CA ASN A 264 -8.85 -31.08 -10.44
C ASN A 264 -9.92 -30.77 -9.39
N ASN A 265 -9.76 -31.25 -8.16
CA ASN A 265 -10.69 -30.99 -7.07
C ASN A 265 -10.70 -29.52 -6.64
N ILE A 266 -9.61 -28.77 -6.85
CA ILE A 266 -9.55 -27.34 -6.56
C ILE A 266 -10.18 -26.55 -7.72
N LEU A 267 -9.69 -26.74 -8.95
CA LEU A 267 -10.06 -25.87 -10.08
C LEU A 267 -11.35 -26.27 -10.82
N TRP A 268 -11.72 -27.56 -10.77
CA TRP A 268 -12.82 -28.13 -11.56
C TRP A 268 -13.66 -29.12 -10.74
N TYR A 269 -13.92 -28.77 -9.47
CA TYR A 269 -14.66 -29.62 -8.51
C TYR A 269 -16.08 -30.00 -9.00
N ASP A 270 -16.68 -29.15 -9.82
CA ASP A 270 -18.04 -29.29 -10.35
C ASP A 270 -18.09 -30.05 -11.68
N LYS A 271 -16.95 -30.50 -12.20
CA LYS A 271 -16.87 -31.18 -13.50
C LYS A 271 -16.66 -32.68 -13.34
N ASP A 272 -17.24 -33.43 -14.26
CA ASP A 272 -16.93 -34.86 -14.40
C ASP A 272 -15.46 -35.07 -14.81
N LYS A 273 -14.96 -36.28 -14.60
CA LYS A 273 -13.54 -36.62 -14.86
C LYS A 273 -13.09 -36.32 -16.29
N HIS A 274 -13.95 -36.52 -17.29
CA HIS A 274 -13.62 -36.26 -18.69
C HIS A 274 -13.53 -34.76 -18.97
N SER A 275 -14.52 -33.99 -18.52
CA SER A 275 -14.54 -32.53 -18.67
C SER A 275 -13.39 -31.86 -17.92
N ALA A 276 -13.11 -32.26 -16.67
CA ALA A 276 -11.98 -31.75 -15.89
C ALA A 276 -10.63 -32.03 -16.57
N ARG A 277 -10.46 -33.22 -17.16
CA ARG A 277 -9.26 -33.56 -17.94
C ARG A 277 -9.11 -32.66 -19.17
N ASN A 278 -10.18 -32.44 -19.92
CA ASN A 278 -10.15 -31.58 -21.10
C ASN A 278 -9.81 -30.13 -20.74
N ASN A 279 -10.47 -29.58 -19.70
CA ASN A 279 -10.17 -28.25 -19.19
C ASN A 279 -8.70 -28.13 -18.78
N ARG A 280 -8.18 -29.07 -17.98
CA ARG A 280 -6.77 -29.09 -17.58
C ARG A 280 -5.83 -29.06 -18.79
N SER A 281 -6.08 -29.88 -19.79
CA SER A 281 -5.27 -29.90 -21.02
C SER A 281 -5.27 -28.54 -21.74
N VAL A 282 -6.43 -27.90 -21.86
CA VAL A 282 -6.56 -26.58 -22.50
C VAL A 282 -5.84 -25.49 -21.69
N TYR A 283 -6.03 -25.45 -20.38
CA TYR A 283 -5.42 -24.44 -19.52
C TYR A 283 -3.90 -24.62 -19.39
N LEU A 284 -3.40 -25.87 -19.31
CA LEU A 284 -1.96 -26.13 -19.35
C LEU A 284 -1.35 -25.71 -20.70
N ALA A 285 -2.01 -25.96 -21.83
CA ALA A 285 -1.52 -25.52 -23.14
C ALA A 285 -1.44 -23.98 -23.23
N ARG A 286 -2.43 -23.28 -22.67
CA ARG A 286 -2.43 -21.81 -22.60
C ARG A 286 -1.33 -21.28 -21.68
N LEU A 287 -1.15 -21.89 -20.51
CA LEU A 287 -0.08 -21.53 -19.58
C LEU A 287 1.29 -21.68 -20.25
N LYS A 288 1.54 -22.84 -20.89
CA LYS A 288 2.77 -23.11 -21.64
C LYS A 288 3.08 -22.02 -22.67
N LYS A 289 2.08 -21.62 -23.46
CA LYS A 289 2.21 -20.55 -24.46
C LYS A 289 2.57 -19.19 -23.85
N ILE A 290 2.10 -18.89 -22.63
CA ILE A 290 2.49 -17.65 -21.93
C ILE A 290 3.95 -17.75 -21.49
N LEU A 291 4.31 -18.87 -20.86
CA LEU A 291 5.65 -19.13 -20.31
C LEU A 291 6.75 -19.23 -21.36
N GLU A 292 6.44 -19.56 -22.62
CA GLU A 292 7.39 -19.49 -23.76
C GLU A 292 8.07 -18.11 -23.91
N ASN A 293 7.42 -17.03 -23.46
CA ASN A 293 8.02 -15.69 -23.47
C ASN A 293 8.86 -15.40 -22.22
N VAL A 294 8.68 -16.18 -21.15
CA VAL A 294 9.31 -15.96 -19.86
C VAL A 294 10.72 -16.54 -19.86
N GLY A 295 10.89 -17.81 -20.15
CA GLY A 295 12.21 -18.46 -20.15
C GLY A 295 12.08 -19.96 -20.28
N ASP A 296 13.19 -20.68 -20.15
CA ASP A 296 13.14 -22.14 -20.19
C ASP A 296 12.50 -22.70 -18.92
N TYR A 297 11.53 -23.59 -19.10
CA TYR A 297 10.80 -24.25 -18.02
C TYR A 297 10.45 -25.68 -18.40
N SER A 298 10.28 -26.53 -17.38
CA SER A 298 9.75 -27.88 -17.52
C SER A 298 8.46 -27.99 -16.72
N ILE A 299 7.38 -28.43 -17.39
CA ILE A 299 6.20 -28.94 -16.69
C ILE A 299 6.18 -30.45 -16.89
N ALA A 300 6.73 -31.16 -15.90
CA ALA A 300 6.87 -32.60 -15.92
C ALA A 300 5.63 -33.27 -15.31
N LYS A 301 5.29 -34.43 -15.85
CA LYS A 301 4.28 -35.32 -15.26
C LYS A 301 4.97 -36.56 -14.72
N ASN A 302 5.07 -36.65 -13.40
CA ASN A 302 5.66 -37.78 -12.69
C ASN A 302 4.55 -38.60 -12.03
N GLY A 303 4.15 -39.69 -12.69
CA GLY A 303 2.97 -40.47 -12.26
C GLY A 303 1.70 -39.63 -12.32
N ASP A 304 1.07 -39.40 -11.17
CA ASP A 304 -0.11 -38.55 -11.03
C ASP A 304 0.20 -37.11 -10.61
N PHE A 305 1.47 -36.71 -10.53
CA PHE A 305 1.88 -35.37 -10.11
C PHE A 305 2.31 -34.50 -11.29
N LEU A 306 2.05 -33.20 -11.18
CA LEU A 306 2.51 -32.16 -12.09
C LEU A 306 3.44 -31.21 -11.34
N SER A 307 4.71 -31.17 -11.73
CA SER A 307 5.69 -30.22 -11.20
C SER A 307 6.04 -29.17 -12.24
N LEU A 308 6.41 -27.98 -11.77
CA LEU A 308 6.99 -26.93 -12.60
C LEU A 308 8.39 -26.62 -12.08
N GLU A 309 9.37 -26.73 -12.96
CA GLU A 309 10.78 -26.52 -12.67
C GLU A 309 11.38 -25.56 -13.70
N SER A 310 12.33 -24.74 -13.26
CA SER A 310 13.10 -23.85 -14.13
C SER A 310 14.40 -23.47 -13.42
N ASP A 311 15.51 -23.53 -14.17
CA ASP A 311 16.82 -23.07 -13.71
C ASP A 311 17.14 -21.63 -14.17
N GLU A 312 16.40 -21.11 -15.16
CA GLU A 312 16.64 -19.79 -15.75
C GLU A 312 15.72 -18.69 -15.20
N ILE A 313 14.50 -19.05 -14.82
CA ILE A 313 13.50 -18.09 -14.37
C ILE A 313 13.69 -17.85 -12.87
N ASN A 314 13.90 -16.60 -12.47
CA ASN A 314 13.93 -16.26 -11.05
C ASN A 314 12.52 -16.37 -10.46
N ILE A 315 12.32 -17.35 -9.58
CA ILE A 315 11.05 -17.55 -8.86
C ILE A 315 11.33 -17.27 -7.39
N ASP A 316 10.86 -16.13 -6.89
CA ASP A 316 11.17 -15.68 -5.53
C ASP A 316 10.71 -16.66 -4.44
N TYR A 317 9.60 -17.38 -4.67
CA TYR A 317 9.14 -18.43 -3.77
C TYR A 317 10.10 -19.63 -3.73
N TYR A 318 10.74 -19.98 -4.84
CA TYR A 318 11.70 -21.10 -4.86
C TYR A 318 12.99 -20.68 -4.13
N ASP A 319 13.45 -19.46 -4.37
CA ASP A 319 14.57 -18.86 -3.63
C ASP A 319 14.29 -18.85 -2.12
N PHE A 320 13.10 -18.38 -1.71
CA PHE A 320 12.64 -18.41 -0.32
C PHE A 320 12.67 -19.81 0.28
N ILE A 321 12.05 -20.78 -0.41
CA ILE A 321 11.99 -22.17 0.03
C ILE A 321 13.40 -22.75 0.23
N ASN A 322 14.31 -22.50 -0.71
CA ASN A 322 15.67 -23.01 -0.65
C ASN A 322 16.45 -22.39 0.51
N ILE A 323 16.30 -21.09 0.75
CA ILE A 323 16.92 -20.40 1.90
C ILE A 323 16.42 -21.01 3.21
N VAL A 324 15.09 -21.08 3.41
CA VAL A 324 14.50 -21.60 4.65
C VAL A 324 14.87 -23.08 4.86
N ALA A 325 14.81 -23.91 3.81
CA ALA A 325 15.12 -25.33 3.92
C ALA A 325 16.61 -25.61 4.19
N SER A 326 17.52 -24.75 3.72
CA SER A 326 18.95 -24.87 4.01
C SER A 326 19.27 -24.63 5.49
N ASP A 327 18.41 -23.86 6.17
CA ASP A 327 18.58 -23.44 7.56
C ASP A 327 19.91 -22.69 7.82
N ASP A 328 20.59 -22.19 6.77
CA ASP A 328 21.85 -21.45 6.85
C ASP A 328 21.62 -19.94 7.02
N LYS A 329 21.92 -19.43 8.21
CA LYS A 329 21.73 -18.00 8.60
C LYS A 329 22.92 -17.14 8.23
N SER A 330 23.64 -17.49 7.17
CA SER A 330 24.69 -16.65 6.61
C SER A 330 24.13 -15.27 6.20
N LEU A 331 24.96 -14.23 6.28
CA LEU A 331 24.57 -12.86 5.91
C LEU A 331 23.92 -12.81 4.52
N ALA A 332 24.50 -13.54 3.55
CA ALA A 332 24.00 -13.58 2.18
C ALA A 332 22.57 -14.14 2.08
N ASN A 333 22.26 -15.22 2.80
CA ASN A 333 20.92 -15.81 2.80
C ASN A 333 19.91 -14.92 3.51
N VAL A 334 20.30 -14.31 4.63
CA VAL A 334 19.43 -13.38 5.37
C VAL A 334 19.12 -12.16 4.51
N GLU A 335 20.12 -11.54 3.88
CA GLU A 335 19.91 -10.40 2.98
C GLU A 335 19.05 -10.77 1.77
N SER A 336 19.27 -11.95 1.18
CA SER A 336 18.46 -12.44 0.06
C SER A 336 17.00 -12.66 0.47
N LEU A 337 16.76 -13.23 1.65
CA LEU A 337 15.42 -13.41 2.21
C LEU A 337 14.73 -12.06 2.44
N LEU A 338 15.43 -11.08 3.00
CA LEU A 338 14.90 -9.73 3.20
C LEU A 338 14.58 -9.04 1.87
N ASP A 339 15.39 -9.27 0.83
CA ASP A 339 15.14 -8.75 -0.53
C ASP A 339 13.87 -9.32 -1.16
N ILE A 340 13.53 -10.57 -0.83
CA ILE A 340 12.27 -11.20 -1.24
C ILE A 340 11.10 -10.57 -0.46
N ILE A 341 11.20 -10.54 0.87
CA ILE A 341 10.11 -10.11 1.78
C ILE A 341 9.75 -8.64 1.62
N LYS A 342 10.70 -7.76 1.30
CA LYS A 342 10.43 -6.32 1.13
C LYS A 342 9.35 -6.01 0.10
N ASN A 343 9.05 -6.96 -0.80
CA ASN A 343 8.00 -6.82 -1.82
C ASN A 343 6.58 -6.97 -1.25
N GLY A 344 6.43 -7.57 -0.06
CA GLY A 344 5.16 -7.75 0.63
C GLY A 344 4.91 -9.18 1.09
N SER A 345 3.74 -9.42 1.68
CA SER A 345 3.32 -10.74 2.13
C SER A 345 3.06 -11.69 0.95
N PHE A 346 3.19 -13.00 1.19
CA PHE A 346 3.03 -14.01 0.15
C PHE A 346 1.65 -13.97 -0.49
N LEU A 347 1.59 -13.76 -1.81
CA LEU A 347 0.38 -13.63 -2.62
C LEU A 347 -0.65 -12.69 -1.98
N GLN A 348 -0.20 -11.48 -1.61
CA GLN A 348 -0.90 -10.51 -0.78
C GLN A 348 -2.34 -10.23 -1.23
N THR A 349 -2.56 -10.10 -2.55
CA THR A 349 -3.86 -9.76 -3.15
C THR A 349 -4.67 -10.96 -3.65
N CYS A 350 -4.18 -12.19 -3.46
CA CYS A 350 -4.89 -13.40 -3.85
C CYS A 350 -5.69 -13.98 -2.68
N GLU A 351 -6.95 -14.33 -2.93
CA GLU A 351 -7.89 -14.87 -1.94
C GLU A 351 -8.43 -16.24 -2.41
N TYR A 352 -7.53 -17.19 -2.69
CA TYR A 352 -7.94 -18.56 -3.03
C TYR A 352 -8.24 -19.37 -1.76
N THR A 353 -9.27 -20.21 -1.81
CA THR A 353 -9.72 -21.00 -0.65
C THR A 353 -8.69 -21.98 -0.10
N TRP A 354 -7.74 -22.44 -0.92
CA TRP A 354 -6.66 -23.34 -0.52
C TRP A 354 -5.42 -22.60 0.00
N LEU A 355 -5.34 -21.28 -0.17
CA LEU A 355 -4.11 -20.51 0.01
C LEU A 355 -3.80 -20.18 1.48
N ASP A 356 -4.81 -20.16 2.35
CA ASP A 356 -4.65 -19.77 3.76
C ASP A 356 -3.59 -20.59 4.49
N ASN A 357 -3.60 -21.91 4.30
CA ASN A 357 -2.62 -22.80 4.93
C ASN A 357 -1.20 -22.53 4.40
N THR A 358 -1.04 -22.31 3.10
CA THR A 358 0.27 -21.97 2.51
C THR A 358 0.76 -20.61 3.01
N LYS A 359 -0.12 -19.60 3.11
CA LYS A 359 0.22 -18.27 3.67
C LYS A 359 0.66 -18.37 5.14
N SER A 360 -0.05 -19.16 5.95
CA SER A 360 0.34 -19.42 7.34
C SER A 360 1.73 -20.05 7.41
N ASN A 361 1.95 -21.15 6.67
CA ASN A 361 3.24 -21.83 6.65
C ASN A 361 4.41 -20.93 6.21
N VAL A 362 4.18 -20.07 5.21
CA VAL A 362 5.20 -19.09 4.77
C VAL A 362 5.48 -18.07 5.86
N SER A 363 4.43 -17.56 6.51
CA SER A 363 4.57 -16.59 7.62
C SER A 363 5.35 -17.19 8.78
N ASP A 364 4.97 -18.38 9.23
CA ASP A 364 5.62 -19.11 10.32
C ASP A 364 7.09 -19.40 10.01
N ALA A 365 7.38 -19.79 8.76
CA ALA A 365 8.75 -20.04 8.30
C ALA A 365 9.61 -18.78 8.27
N VAL A 366 9.08 -17.65 7.79
CA VAL A 366 9.78 -16.36 7.80
C VAL A 366 10.09 -15.92 9.22
N VAL A 367 9.09 -15.92 10.09
CA VAL A 367 9.23 -15.50 11.50
C VAL A 367 10.27 -16.37 12.19
N SER A 368 10.09 -17.69 12.15
CA SER A 368 11.00 -18.65 12.80
C SER A 368 12.44 -18.51 12.30
N TYR A 369 12.65 -18.36 10.98
CA TYR A 369 13.99 -18.23 10.41
C TYR A 369 14.68 -16.94 10.89
N LEU A 370 13.97 -15.80 10.84
CA LEU A 370 14.52 -14.50 11.21
C LEU A 370 14.70 -14.35 12.72
N GLU A 371 13.80 -14.89 13.56
CA GLU A 371 13.98 -14.93 15.01
C GLU A 371 15.26 -15.71 15.37
N ASN A 372 15.48 -16.89 14.76
CA ASN A 372 16.67 -17.68 14.98
C ASN A 372 17.96 -16.95 14.53
N PHE A 373 17.89 -16.19 13.44
CA PHE A 373 18.96 -15.30 13.04
C PHE A 373 19.21 -14.23 14.12
N LEU A 374 18.18 -13.54 14.60
CA LEU A 374 18.30 -12.52 15.63
C LEU A 374 18.93 -13.07 16.92
N LEU A 375 18.53 -14.28 17.35
CA LEU A 375 19.05 -14.93 18.54
C LEU A 375 20.55 -15.26 18.47
N THR A 376 21.09 -15.45 17.26
CA THR A 376 22.50 -15.84 17.05
C THR A 376 23.38 -14.70 16.56
N PHE A 377 22.80 -13.67 15.93
CA PHE A 377 23.53 -12.55 15.37
C PHE A 377 23.91 -11.50 16.43
N ASN A 378 25.16 -11.06 16.39
CA ASN A 378 25.61 -9.98 17.26
C ASN A 378 25.16 -8.61 16.70
N ILE A 379 24.22 -7.98 17.40
CA ILE A 379 23.61 -6.70 17.01
C ILE A 379 24.65 -5.61 16.70
N LYS A 380 25.81 -5.62 17.37
CA LYS A 380 26.86 -4.60 17.17
C LYS A 380 27.55 -4.68 15.82
N ASP A 381 27.53 -5.85 15.17
CA ASP A 381 28.21 -6.05 13.90
C ASP A 381 27.44 -5.36 12.77
N ASN A 382 26.09 -5.42 12.80
CA ASN A 382 25.23 -4.70 11.87
C ASN A 382 23.82 -4.44 12.46
N PRO A 383 23.62 -3.33 13.18
CA PRO A 383 22.32 -3.01 13.80
C PRO A 383 21.23 -2.68 12.76
N GLU A 384 21.60 -2.22 11.56
CA GLU A 384 20.65 -1.92 10.49
C GLU A 384 20.03 -3.22 9.92
N LEU A 385 20.85 -4.25 9.73
CA LEU A 385 20.36 -5.57 9.32
C LEU A 385 19.39 -6.17 10.35
N VAL A 386 19.68 -6.01 11.64
CA VAL A 386 18.76 -6.42 12.73
C VAL A 386 17.42 -5.68 12.62
N ILE A 387 17.44 -4.37 12.38
CA ILE A 387 16.21 -3.59 12.18
C ILE A 387 15.43 -4.09 10.96
N ASN A 388 16.11 -4.40 9.85
CA ASN A 388 15.46 -4.92 8.65
C ASN A 388 14.84 -6.31 8.89
N ALA A 389 15.52 -7.20 9.60
CA ALA A 389 14.99 -8.49 10.02
C ALA A 389 13.74 -8.33 10.91
N CYS A 390 13.79 -7.44 11.90
CA CYS A 390 12.64 -7.17 12.76
C CYS A 390 11.45 -6.56 11.98
N ASN A 391 11.72 -5.66 11.02
CA ASN A 391 10.67 -5.11 10.15
C ASN A 391 10.01 -6.18 9.29
N ALA A 392 10.80 -7.14 8.79
CA ALA A 392 10.30 -8.27 8.04
C ALA A 392 9.44 -9.18 8.94
N ILE A 393 9.83 -9.46 10.17
CA ILE A 393 8.99 -10.20 11.14
C ILE A 393 7.66 -9.46 11.38
N PHE A 394 7.71 -8.14 11.66
CA PHE A 394 6.51 -7.33 11.89
C PHE A 394 5.54 -7.25 10.70
N LEU A 395 5.98 -7.59 9.49
CA LEU A 395 5.08 -7.70 8.34
C LEU A 395 4.13 -8.91 8.46
N PHE A 396 4.56 -9.96 9.15
CA PHE A 396 3.82 -11.22 9.31
C PHE A 396 3.23 -11.39 10.71
N ASP A 397 3.93 -10.92 11.74
CA ASP A 397 3.46 -10.88 13.12
C ASP A 397 3.80 -9.52 13.76
N SER A 398 2.79 -8.63 13.84
CA SER A 398 2.97 -7.28 14.38
C SER A 398 3.23 -7.25 15.88
N LEU A 399 2.92 -8.34 16.60
CA LEU A 399 3.07 -8.46 18.05
C LEU A 399 4.15 -9.47 18.46
N ASP A 400 5.14 -9.68 17.59
CA ASP A 400 6.31 -10.50 17.87
C ASP A 400 7.24 -9.84 18.92
N GLU A 401 7.36 -10.49 20.08
CA GLU A 401 8.16 -9.99 21.20
C GLU A 401 9.68 -10.05 20.95
N VAL A 402 10.14 -11.01 20.15
CA VAL A 402 11.57 -11.16 19.82
C VAL A 402 12.00 -10.00 18.93
N ALA A 403 11.24 -9.70 17.89
CA ALA A 403 11.43 -8.56 17.01
C ALA A 403 11.36 -7.23 17.78
N LEU A 404 10.41 -7.09 18.73
CA LEU A 404 10.35 -5.93 19.62
C LEU A 404 11.66 -5.72 20.36
N ARG A 405 12.12 -6.75 21.09
CA ARG A 405 13.36 -6.72 21.87
C ARG A 405 14.56 -6.35 21.01
N TYR A 406 14.76 -7.07 19.90
CA TYR A 406 15.95 -6.90 19.08
C TYR A 406 15.97 -5.55 18.35
N LYS A 407 14.82 -5.05 17.88
CA LYS A 407 14.73 -3.74 17.24
C LYS A 407 14.94 -2.61 18.24
N CYS A 408 14.40 -2.72 19.45
CA CYS A 408 14.67 -1.75 20.54
C CYS A 408 16.18 -1.70 20.88
N ARG A 409 16.84 -2.86 20.96
CA ARG A 409 18.29 -2.97 21.20
C ARG A 409 19.11 -2.39 20.05
N ALA A 410 18.77 -2.70 18.81
CA ALA A 410 19.43 -2.15 17.63
C ALA A 410 19.31 -0.62 17.58
N TYR A 411 18.13 -0.05 17.88
CA TYR A 411 17.97 1.39 18.00
C TYR A 411 18.85 1.99 19.09
N LYS A 412 19.02 1.32 20.23
CA LYS A 412 19.94 1.76 21.29
C LYS A 412 21.40 1.74 20.83
N GLU A 413 21.85 0.68 20.17
CA GLU A 413 23.21 0.60 19.62
C GLU A 413 23.48 1.72 18.61
N MET A 414 22.47 2.15 17.85
CA MET A 414 22.55 3.31 16.95
C MET A 414 22.40 4.68 17.66
N GLY A 415 22.26 4.72 18.99
CA GLY A 415 22.04 5.96 19.76
C GLY A 415 20.64 6.55 19.64
N ASN A 416 19.70 5.82 19.04
CA ASN A 416 18.32 6.25 18.78
C ASN A 416 17.35 5.84 19.90
N HIS A 417 17.62 6.24 21.14
CA HIS A 417 16.79 5.88 22.31
C HIS A 417 15.32 6.29 22.18
N THR A 418 15.04 7.40 21.49
CA THR A 418 13.67 7.86 21.23
C THR A 418 12.90 6.87 20.36
N LEU A 419 13.53 6.33 19.32
CA LEU A 419 12.89 5.33 18.45
C LEU A 419 12.61 4.03 19.19
N ALA A 420 13.52 3.59 20.06
CA ALA A 420 13.29 2.40 20.90
C ALA A 420 12.07 2.57 21.83
N LYS A 421 11.92 3.73 22.46
CA LYS A 421 10.76 4.03 23.33
C LYS A 421 9.47 4.15 22.54
N GLN A 422 9.50 4.78 21.37
CA GLN A 422 8.34 4.90 20.49
C GLN A 422 7.87 3.54 19.98
N LEU A 423 8.80 2.67 19.56
CA LEU A 423 8.49 1.31 19.14
C LEU A 423 7.79 0.54 20.25
N TYR A 424 8.35 0.54 21.46
CA TYR A 424 7.75 -0.13 22.61
C TYR A 424 6.35 0.42 22.94
N ALA A 425 6.18 1.74 22.97
CA ALA A 425 4.88 2.35 23.27
C ALA A 425 3.81 2.01 22.21
N ASN A 426 4.19 1.96 20.93
CA ASN A 426 3.29 1.56 19.86
C ASN A 426 2.91 0.07 19.97
N PHE A 427 3.89 -0.79 20.24
CA PHE A 427 3.67 -2.23 20.44
C PHE A 427 2.72 -2.49 21.61
N THR A 428 2.95 -1.89 22.79
CA THR A 428 2.10 -2.13 23.96
C THR A 428 0.69 -1.60 23.77
N LYS A 429 0.54 -0.49 23.03
CA LYS A 429 -0.77 0.02 22.64
C LYS A 429 -1.50 -0.98 21.73
N GLU A 430 -0.85 -1.45 20.67
CA GLU A 430 -1.44 -2.42 19.74
C GLU A 430 -1.79 -3.74 20.44
N TYR A 431 -0.91 -4.21 21.33
CA TYR A 431 -1.14 -5.39 22.17
C TYR A 431 -2.39 -5.25 23.03
N SER A 432 -2.55 -4.11 23.71
CA SER A 432 -3.74 -3.82 24.52
C SER A 432 -5.01 -3.68 23.70
N GLU A 433 -4.93 -3.09 22.51
CA GLU A 433 -6.05 -2.97 21.60
C GLU A 433 -6.52 -4.34 21.08
N LEU A 434 -5.59 -5.25 20.79
CA LEU A 434 -5.90 -6.58 20.24
C LEU A 434 -6.34 -7.59 21.31
N TYR A 435 -5.64 -7.64 22.45
CA TYR A 435 -5.85 -8.65 23.49
C TYR A 435 -6.68 -8.16 24.68
N HIS A 436 -6.98 -6.86 24.76
CA HIS A 436 -7.69 -6.23 25.89
C HIS A 436 -6.99 -6.42 27.25
N GLU A 437 -5.67 -6.54 27.22
CA GLU A 437 -4.82 -6.67 28.41
C GLU A 437 -3.54 -5.85 28.25
N ASP A 438 -2.96 -5.41 29.37
CA ASP A 438 -1.69 -4.67 29.34
C ASP A 438 -0.52 -5.62 29.05
N PHE A 439 0.41 -5.17 28.22
CA PHE A 439 1.64 -5.91 27.96
C PHE A 439 2.45 -6.06 29.25
N ASN A 440 2.81 -7.30 29.59
CA ASN A 440 3.31 -7.68 30.90
C ASN A 440 4.80 -7.38 31.15
N LYS A 441 5.57 -7.02 30.11
CA LYS A 441 7.00 -6.67 30.22
C LYS A 441 7.20 -5.17 30.09
N SER A 442 7.92 -4.58 31.01
CA SER A 442 8.32 -3.18 30.98
C SER A 442 9.35 -2.89 29.89
N PHE A 443 9.49 -1.61 29.52
CA PHE A 443 10.55 -1.18 28.58
C PHE A 443 11.95 -1.56 29.09
N ILE A 444 12.19 -1.55 30.40
CA ILE A 444 13.50 -1.90 30.95
C ILE A 444 13.77 -3.40 30.73
N GLU A 445 12.80 -4.27 31.00
CA GLU A 445 12.90 -5.72 30.79
C GLU A 445 13.18 -6.06 29.32
N ILE A 446 12.44 -5.45 28.39
CA ILE A 446 12.68 -5.57 26.94
C ILE A 446 14.11 -5.15 26.53
N MET A 447 14.73 -4.24 27.28
CA MET A 447 16.07 -3.74 26.97
C MET A 447 17.19 -4.56 27.64
N THR A 448 16.89 -5.35 28.67
CA THR A 448 17.88 -6.12 29.46
C THR A 448 17.87 -7.62 29.17
N ASP A 449 16.72 -8.20 28.85
CA ASP A 449 16.55 -9.59 28.36
C ASP A 449 16.92 -9.66 26.90
#